data_AF-A0A1C6K3G5-F1
#
_entry.id   AF-A0A1C6K3G5-F1
#
_cell.length_a   1.000
_cell.length_b   1.000
_cell.length_c   1.000
_cell.angle_alpha   90.00
_cell.angle_beta   90.00
_cell.angle_gamma   90.00
#
_symmetry.space_group_name_H-M   'P 1'
#
loop_
_entity.id
_entity.type
_entity.pdbx_description
1 polymer ?
#
loop_
_entity_poly.entity_id
_entity_poly.type
_entity_poly.pdbx_seq_one_letter_code
_entity_poly.pdbx_strand_id
1 'polypeptide(L)'
;MKELQKLIENGENYLQYKPIHAELKKLKNGWTNKRDKYEEAHRAELTLWNAASRYLHANLTDTKTLPISKWKQEYADLKGQRDTDYTKLKAARAEVAELQKIRKCVDIALRADQPEQTQNRAKRHEQER
;
A
#
# COMPACT_ATOMS: atom_id res chain seq x y z
N MET A 1 -5.09 -2.66 -2.58
CA MET A 1 -4.28 -1.72 -3.42
C MET A 1 -3.12 -2.39 -4.15
N LYS A 2 -2.20 -3.12 -3.49
CA LYS A 2 -1.06 -3.77 -4.19
C LYS A 2 -1.49 -4.76 -5.28
N GLU A 3 -2.54 -5.53 -5.05
CA GLU A 3 -3.09 -6.47 -6.03
C GLU A 3 -3.73 -5.75 -7.22
N LEU A 4 -4.55 -4.72 -6.97
CA LEU A 4 -5.15 -3.90 -8.02
C LEU A 4 -4.08 -3.19 -8.88
N GLN A 5 -3.02 -2.68 -8.25
CA GLN A 5 -1.88 -2.12 -8.96
C GLN A 5 -1.20 -3.16 -9.86
N LYS A 6 -0.95 -4.37 -9.35
CA LYS A 6 -0.39 -5.47 -10.15
C LYS A 6 -1.30 -5.87 -11.31
N LEU A 7 -2.62 -5.86 -11.13
CA LEU A 7 -3.59 -6.12 -12.21
C LEU A 7 -3.51 -5.06 -13.31
N ILE A 8 -3.35 -3.78 -12.93
CA ILE A 8 -3.16 -2.68 -13.89
C ILE A 8 -1.85 -2.86 -14.66
N GLU A 9 -0.72 -3.03 -13.96
CA GLU A 9 0.61 -3.17 -14.57
C GLU A 9 0.68 -4.37 -15.53
N ASN A 10 0.21 -5.55 -15.10
CA ASN A 10 0.19 -6.74 -15.94
C ASN A 10 -0.85 -6.60 -17.06
N GLY A 11 -1.99 -5.94 -16.83
CA GLY A 11 -2.97 -5.65 -17.87
C GLY A 11 -2.42 -4.78 -18.99
N GLU A 12 -1.66 -3.74 -18.63
CA GLU A 12 -1.01 -2.84 -19.58
C GLU A 12 0.06 -3.57 -20.39
N ASN A 13 0.98 -4.28 -19.72
CA ASN A 13 2.00 -5.09 -20.39
C ASN A 13 1.38 -6.12 -21.33
N TYR A 14 0.29 -6.78 -20.90
CA TYR A 14 -0.40 -7.76 -21.72
C TYR A 14 -0.94 -7.13 -23.00
N LEU A 15 -1.63 -5.98 -22.93
CA LEU A 15 -2.18 -5.33 -24.12
C LEU A 15 -1.10 -4.70 -25.02
N GLN A 16 -0.11 -4.05 -24.41
CA GLN A 16 0.97 -3.37 -25.13
C GLN A 16 1.80 -4.34 -25.98
N TYR A 17 2.14 -5.50 -25.43
CA TYR A 17 3.01 -6.48 -26.09
C TYR A 17 2.26 -7.62 -26.79
N LYS A 18 0.92 -7.65 -26.71
CA LYS A 18 0.08 -8.62 -27.43
C LYS A 18 0.36 -8.67 -28.95
N PRO A 19 0.56 -7.54 -29.66
CA PRO A 19 0.84 -7.57 -31.09
C PRO A 19 2.17 -8.28 -31.42
N ILE A 20 3.20 -8.10 -30.59
CA ILE A 20 4.52 -8.74 -30.76
C ILE A 20 4.39 -10.26 -30.61
N HIS A 21 3.69 -10.71 -29.56
CA HIS A 21 3.44 -12.14 -29.37
C HIS A 21 2.54 -12.72 -30.50
N ALA A 22 1.55 -11.96 -30.97
CA ALA A 22 0.70 -12.37 -32.08
C ALA A 22 1.48 -12.52 -33.40
N GLU A 23 2.42 -11.60 -33.68
CA GLU A 23 3.29 -11.67 -34.84
C GLU A 23 4.24 -12.86 -34.75
N LEU A 24 4.86 -13.06 -33.59
CA LEU A 24 5.67 -14.25 -33.32
C LEU A 24 4.91 -15.55 -33.62
N LYS A 25 3.64 -15.66 -33.23
CA LYS A 25 2.82 -16.85 -33.47
C LYS A 25 2.60 -17.17 -34.97
N LYS A 26 2.65 -16.15 -35.84
CA LYS A 26 2.52 -16.33 -37.30
C LYS A 26 3.83 -16.83 -37.92
N LEU A 27 4.97 -16.54 -37.31
CA LEU A 27 6.29 -16.94 -37.81
C LEU A 27 6.51 -18.44 -37.61
N LYS A 28 6.96 -19.10 -38.69
CA LYS A 28 7.44 -20.49 -38.69
C LYS A 28 8.92 -20.51 -39.01
N ASN A 29 9.64 -21.44 -38.40
CA ASN A 29 11.02 -21.72 -38.79
C ASN A 29 11.05 -22.57 -40.07
N GLY A 30 11.81 -22.09 -41.04
CA GLY A 30 12.34 -22.87 -42.15
C GLY A 30 13.86 -22.69 -42.14
N TRP A 31 14.52 -22.79 -43.29
CA TRP A 31 15.99 -22.63 -43.39
C TRP A 31 16.55 -21.29 -42.86
N THR A 32 15.72 -20.25 -42.75
CA THR A 32 16.16 -18.89 -42.39
C THR A 32 16.05 -18.54 -40.89
N ASN A 33 15.58 -19.47 -40.03
CA ASN A 33 15.38 -19.27 -38.58
C ASN A 33 14.69 -17.93 -38.22
N LYS A 34 13.71 -17.52 -39.04
CA LYS A 34 13.04 -16.21 -38.92
C LYS A 34 12.36 -16.03 -37.57
N ARG A 35 11.80 -17.10 -37.01
CA ARG A 35 11.13 -17.05 -35.70
C ARG A 35 12.14 -16.79 -34.60
N ASP A 36 13.24 -17.53 -34.57
CA ASP A 36 14.26 -17.41 -33.51
C ASP A 36 14.90 -16.01 -33.50
N LYS A 37 15.18 -15.46 -34.69
CA LYS A 37 15.68 -14.08 -34.82
C LYS A 37 14.69 -13.05 -34.30
N TYR A 38 13.39 -13.27 -34.53
CA TYR A 38 12.33 -12.41 -34.01
C TYR A 38 12.18 -12.54 -32.48
N GLU A 39 12.25 -13.78 -31.96
CA GLU A 39 12.23 -14.03 -30.51
C GLU A 39 13.40 -13.35 -29.81
N GLU A 40 14.61 -13.43 -30.37
CA GLU A 40 15.78 -12.79 -29.78
C GLU A 40 15.70 -11.26 -29.87
N ALA A 41 15.24 -10.71 -31.01
CA ALA A 41 15.07 -9.27 -31.18
C ALA A 41 14.01 -8.66 -30.25
N HIS A 42 12.97 -9.43 -29.89
CA HIS A 42 11.88 -8.98 -29.02
C HIS A 42 11.85 -9.71 -27.66
N ARG A 43 13.00 -10.20 -27.22
CA ARG A 43 13.12 -11.07 -26.05
C ARG A 43 12.58 -10.41 -24.78
N ALA A 44 12.85 -9.13 -24.59
CA ALA A 44 12.41 -8.38 -23.41
C ALA A 44 10.89 -8.23 -23.39
N GLU A 45 10.29 -7.82 -24.50
CA GLU A 45 8.85 -7.63 -24.66
C GLU A 45 8.09 -8.94 -24.52
N LEU A 46 8.60 -10.02 -25.14
CA LEU A 46 8.01 -11.36 -25.01
C LEU A 46 8.10 -11.87 -23.57
N THR A 47 9.19 -11.58 -22.85
CA THR A 47 9.33 -11.92 -21.43
C THR A 47 8.28 -11.19 -20.58
N LEU A 48 8.10 -9.88 -20.79
CA LEU A 48 7.09 -9.09 -20.09
C LEU A 48 5.67 -9.55 -20.42
N TRP A 49 5.38 -9.84 -21.70
CA TRP A 49 4.09 -10.34 -22.12
C TRP A 49 3.76 -11.70 -21.52
N ASN A 50 4.72 -12.63 -21.52
CA ASN A 50 4.54 -13.97 -20.95
C ASN A 50 4.31 -13.91 -19.43
N ALA A 51 5.07 -13.07 -18.71
CA ALA A 51 4.86 -12.86 -17.28
C ALA A 51 3.46 -12.28 -16.99
N ALA A 52 3.07 -11.25 -17.74
CA ALA A 52 1.75 -10.63 -17.65
C ALA A 52 0.62 -11.61 -17.97
N SER A 53 0.74 -12.38 -19.05
CA SER A 53 -0.24 -13.38 -19.45
C SER A 53 -0.42 -14.44 -18.36
N ARG A 54 0.67 -15.00 -17.82
CA ARG A 54 0.62 -15.98 -16.73
C ARG A 54 -0.05 -15.40 -15.48
N TYR A 55 0.30 -14.17 -15.11
CA TYR A 55 -0.30 -13.52 -13.95
C TYR A 55 -1.81 -13.32 -14.15
N LEU A 56 -2.24 -12.76 -15.28
CA LEU A 56 -3.66 -12.52 -15.55
C LEU A 56 -4.47 -13.82 -15.58
N HIS A 57 -3.98 -14.88 -16.21
CA HIS A 57 -4.66 -16.18 -16.23
C HIS A 57 -4.74 -16.86 -14.86
N ALA A 58 -3.82 -16.55 -13.93
CA ALA A 58 -3.87 -17.06 -12.57
C ALA A 58 -4.84 -16.28 -11.67
N ASN A 59 -5.12 -15.01 -11.97
CA ASN A 59 -5.89 -14.11 -11.11
C ASN A 59 -7.27 -13.75 -11.66
N LEU A 60 -7.54 -14.01 -12.94
CA LEU A 60 -8.79 -13.66 -13.61
C LEU A 60 -9.38 -14.88 -14.32
N THR A 61 -10.71 -14.99 -14.27
CA THR A 61 -11.46 -16.01 -15.01
C THR A 61 -11.62 -15.67 -16.50
N ASP A 62 -11.60 -14.37 -16.85
CA ASP A 62 -11.65 -13.89 -18.22
C ASP A 62 -10.52 -12.87 -18.48
N THR A 63 -9.72 -13.15 -19.51
CA THR A 63 -8.61 -12.30 -19.97
C THR A 63 -8.84 -11.75 -21.37
N LYS A 64 -10.01 -11.99 -21.98
CA LYS A 64 -10.35 -11.49 -23.33
C LYS A 64 -10.51 -9.98 -23.35
N THR A 65 -11.15 -9.43 -22.31
CA THR A 65 -11.39 -7.99 -22.17
C THR A 65 -11.00 -7.54 -20.77
N LEU A 66 -9.90 -6.79 -20.67
CA LEU A 66 -9.39 -6.30 -19.40
C LEU A 66 -9.99 -4.92 -19.08
N PRO A 67 -10.67 -4.74 -17.95
CA PRO A 67 -11.28 -3.46 -17.57
C PRO A 67 -10.25 -2.49 -16.95
N ILE A 68 -9.10 -2.29 -17.61
CA ILE A 68 -7.96 -1.53 -17.06
C ILE A 68 -8.36 -0.10 -16.66
N SER A 69 -9.19 0.57 -17.45
CA SER A 69 -9.68 1.92 -17.10
C SER A 69 -10.47 1.93 -15.79
N LYS A 70 -11.30 0.90 -15.54
CA LYS A 70 -12.05 0.79 -14.28
C LYS A 70 -11.10 0.52 -13.11
N TRP A 71 -10.13 -0.38 -13.27
CA TRP A 71 -9.13 -0.63 -12.23
C TRP A 71 -8.33 0.63 -11.89
N LYS A 72 -7.93 1.42 -12.88
CA LYS A 72 -7.24 2.71 -12.66
C LYS A 72 -8.11 3.70 -11.89
N GLN A 73 -9.38 3.81 -12.24
CA GLN A 73 -10.32 4.68 -11.53
C GLN A 73 -10.47 4.23 -10.07
N GLU A 74 -10.75 2.95 -9.85
CA GLU A 74 -10.88 2.37 -8.50
C GLU A 74 -9.60 2.57 -7.68
N TYR A 75 -8.42 2.40 -8.29
CA TYR A 75 -7.15 2.67 -7.62
C TYR A 75 -7.01 4.14 -7.22
N ALA A 76 -7.40 5.06 -8.10
CA ALA A 76 -7.37 6.50 -7.80
C ALA A 76 -8.33 6.86 -6.66
N ASP A 77 -9.54 6.31 -6.66
CA ASP A 77 -10.55 6.53 -5.62
C ASP A 77 -10.07 5.98 -4.27
N LEU A 78 -9.56 4.75 -4.24
CA LEU A 78 -8.98 4.12 -3.03
C LEU A 78 -7.79 4.92 -2.49
N LYS A 79 -6.94 5.43 -3.38
CA LYS A 79 -5.80 6.28 -3.00
C LYS A 79 -6.29 7.61 -2.39
N GLY A 80 -7.28 8.25 -3.01
CA GLY A 80 -7.88 9.49 -2.51
C GLY A 80 -8.53 9.32 -1.13
N GLN A 81 -9.25 8.21 -0.94
CA GLN A 81 -9.85 7.87 0.35
C GLN A 81 -8.79 7.65 1.43
N ARG A 82 -7.75 6.85 1.13
CA ARG A 82 -6.63 6.62 2.06
C ARG A 82 -5.96 7.93 2.48
N ASP A 83 -5.69 8.83 1.53
CA ASP A 83 -5.00 10.09 1.82
C ASP A 83 -5.84 11.02 2.70
N THR A 84 -7.16 11.02 2.48
CA THR A 84 -8.13 11.72 3.32
C THR A 84 -8.16 11.14 4.74
N ASP A 85 -8.28 9.83 4.87
CA ASP A 85 -8.35 9.16 6.18
C ASP A 85 -7.04 9.29 6.96
N TYR A 86 -5.89 9.23 6.28
CA TYR A 86 -4.60 9.46 6.90
C TYR A 86 -4.46 10.90 7.44
N THR A 87 -4.99 11.87 6.71
CA THR A 87 -5.00 13.28 7.16
C THR A 87 -5.86 13.44 8.42
N LYS A 88 -7.06 12.86 8.45
CA LYS A 88 -7.94 12.85 9.64
C LYS A 88 -7.28 12.17 10.84
N LEU A 89 -6.65 11.02 10.62
CA LEU A 89 -5.94 10.28 11.67
C LEU A 89 -4.77 11.11 12.24
N LYS A 90 -4.03 11.83 11.39
CA LYS A 90 -2.95 12.71 11.82
C LYS A 90 -3.46 13.85 12.71
N ALA A 91 -4.58 14.47 12.34
CA ALA A 91 -5.21 15.52 13.14
C ALA A 91 -5.67 14.98 14.52
N ALA A 92 -6.40 13.87 14.54
CA ALA A 92 -6.84 13.24 15.79
C ALA A 92 -5.67 12.85 16.71
N ARG A 93 -4.55 12.37 16.14
CA ARG A 93 -3.33 12.10 16.93
C ARG A 93 -2.74 13.34 17.58
N ALA A 94 -2.78 14.48 16.89
CA ALA A 94 -2.34 15.75 17.46
C ALA A 94 -3.26 16.20 18.59
N GLU A 95 -4.58 16.11 18.41
CA GLU A 95 -5.56 16.43 19.44
C GLU A 95 -5.39 15.56 20.70
N VAL A 96 -5.21 14.24 20.52
CA VAL A 96 -4.92 13.32 21.64
C VAL A 96 -3.64 13.70 22.37
N ALA A 97 -2.60 14.12 21.65
CA ALA A 97 -1.35 14.56 22.27
C ALA A 97 -1.55 15.82 23.14
N GLU A 98 -2.35 16.79 22.68
CA GLU A 98 -2.69 17.98 23.48
C GLU A 98 -3.53 17.62 24.71
N LEU A 99 -4.53 16.75 24.57
CA LEU A 99 -5.33 16.27 25.71
C LEU A 99 -4.48 15.54 26.75
N GLN A 100 -3.48 14.77 26.32
CA GLN A 100 -2.54 14.12 27.23
C GLN A 100 -1.68 15.14 28.00
N LYS A 101 -1.31 16.27 27.40
CA LYS A 101 -0.61 17.34 28.11
C LYS A 101 -1.53 17.97 29.16
N ILE A 102 -2.77 18.28 28.81
CA ILE A 102 -3.76 18.84 29.75
C ILE A 102 -3.99 17.88 30.92
N ARG A 103 -4.21 16.59 30.63
CA ARG A 103 -4.37 15.56 31.66
C ARG A 103 -3.20 15.54 32.64
N LYS A 104 -1.96 15.57 32.14
CA LYS A 104 -0.76 15.61 33.01
C LYS A 104 -0.76 16.85 33.91
N CYS A 105 -1.13 18.03 33.37
CA CYS A 105 -1.22 19.25 34.18
C CYS A 105 -2.28 19.12 35.29
N VAL A 106 -3.45 18.57 34.97
CA VAL A 106 -4.52 18.33 35.95
C VAL A 106 -4.08 17.31 37.02
N ASP A 107 -3.44 16.21 36.62
CA ASP A 107 -2.92 15.20 37.55
C ASP A 107 -1.86 15.80 38.52
N ILE A 108 -1.04 16.74 38.05
CA ILE A 108 -0.06 17.47 38.88
C ILE A 108 -0.78 18.41 39.86
N ALA A 109 -1.75 19.19 39.41
CA ALA A 109 -2.50 20.12 40.26
C ALA A 109 -3.24 19.38 41.39
N LEU A 110 -3.92 18.27 41.07
CA LEU A 110 -4.61 17.45 42.08
C LEU A 110 -3.66 16.86 43.13
N ARG A 111 -2.42 16.51 42.75
CA ARG A 111 -1.40 16.05 43.71
C ARG A 111 -0.87 17.18 44.58
N ALA A 112 -0.75 18.39 44.04
CA ALA A 112 -0.30 19.55 44.81
C ALA A 112 -1.34 19.99 45.85
N ASP A 113 -2.63 19.86 45.54
CA ASP A 113 -3.74 20.19 46.45
C ASP A 113 -4.03 19.09 47.48
N GLN A 114 -3.40 17.91 47.37
CA GLN A 114 -3.41 16.94 48.46
C GLN A 114 -2.42 17.37 49.54
N PRO A 115 -2.86 17.61 50.79
CA PRO A 115 -1.93 17.86 51.88
C PRO A 115 -1.02 16.64 52.04
N GLU A 116 0.29 16.87 52.00
CA GLU A 116 1.31 15.83 52.18
C GLU A 116 1.02 15.02 53.47
N GLN A 117 0.37 13.87 53.33
CA GLN A 117 0.35 12.84 54.38
C GLN A 117 1.79 12.39 54.72
N THR A 118 2.76 12.73 53.88
CA THR A 118 4.19 12.49 54.04
C THR A 118 4.85 13.39 55.09
N GLN A 119 4.42 14.65 55.26
CA GLN A 119 4.95 15.52 56.34
C GLN A 119 4.34 15.19 57.71
N ASN A 120 3.09 14.70 57.75
CA ASN A 120 2.45 14.34 59.01
C ASN A 120 3.02 13.06 59.66
N ARG A 121 3.67 12.16 58.90
CA ARG A 121 4.35 10.99 59.48
C ARG A 121 5.67 11.34 60.16
N ALA A 122 6.45 12.28 59.61
CA ALA A 122 7.70 12.73 60.24
C ALA A 122 7.44 13.50 61.54
N LYS A 123 6.42 14.38 61.56
CA LYS A 123 6.07 15.17 62.76
C LYS A 123 5.48 14.34 63.90
N ARG A 124 4.75 13.25 63.63
CA ARG A 124 4.23 12.36 64.69
C ARG A 124 5.34 11.60 65.43
N HIS A 125 6.38 11.14 64.74
CA HIS A 125 7.51 10.45 65.38
C HIS A 125 8.44 11.37 66.20
N GLU A 126 8.36 12.68 65.98
CA GLU A 126 9.14 13.67 66.73
C GLU A 126 8.42 14.13 68.01
N GLN A 127 7.09 14.03 68.06
CA GLN A 127 6.27 14.34 69.25
C GLN A 127 6.13 13.16 70.24
N GLU A 128 6.46 11.93 69.84
CA GLU A 128 6.39 10.73 70.69
C GLU A 128 7.75 10.32 71.31
N ARG A 129 8.79 11.16 71.22
CA ARG A 129 10.12 10.93 71.81
C ARG A 129 10.46 11.88 72.96
#